data_AF-A0AAE0YF17-F1
#
_entry.id   AF-A0AAE0YF17-F1
#
_cell.length_a   1.000
_cell.length_b   1.000
_cell.length_c   1.000
_cell.angle_alpha   90.00
_cell.angle_beta   90.00
_cell.angle_gamma   90.00
#
_symmetry.space_group_name_H-M   'P 1'
#
loop_
_entity.id
_entity.type
_entity.pdbx_description
1 polymer ?
#
loop_
_entity_poly.entity_id
_entity_poly.type
_entity_poly.pdbx_seq_one_letter_code
_entity_poly.pdbx_strand_id
1 'polypeptide(L)' 'MASASLQYLVFWLITIGLDRTAQGKASCPSGWIESTQSGTCIKVYEDKKSWEDARAVCQAAGGDLVKIIDDSMNQFIW' A
#
# COMPACT_ATOMS: atom_id res chain seq x y z
N MET A 1 0.47 -3.18 50.42
CA MET A 1 0.95 -2.04 49.60
C MET A 1 2.25 -2.50 48.95
N ALA A 2 2.16 -3.08 47.76
CA ALA A 2 3.29 -3.78 47.15
C ALA A 2 4.22 -2.76 46.47
N SER A 3 5.49 -2.75 46.89
CA SER A 3 6.56 -2.02 46.23
C SER A 3 6.83 -2.66 44.87
N ALA A 4 6.10 -2.21 43.84
CA ALA A 4 6.35 -2.62 42.47
C ALA A 4 7.68 -2.00 42.02
N SER A 5 8.76 -2.78 42.08
CA SER A 5 10.08 -2.37 41.62
C SER A 5 10.00 -1.87 40.18
N LEU A 6 10.50 -0.66 39.92
CA LEU A 6 10.47 0.06 38.64
C LEU A 6 10.86 -0.82 37.43
N GLN A 7 11.66 -1.87 37.64
CA GLN A 7 12.00 -2.88 36.64
C GLN A 7 10.75 -3.52 36.00
N TYR A 8 9.73 -3.89 36.78
CA TYR A 8 8.52 -4.54 36.27
C TYR A 8 7.67 -3.59 35.42
N LEU A 9 7.69 -2.28 35.76
CA LEU A 9 7.04 -1.25 34.95
C LEU A 9 7.75 -1.07 33.59
N VAL A 10 9.08 -1.11 33.57
CA VAL A 10 9.88 -1.06 32.32
C VAL A 10 9.59 -2.29 31.44
N PHE A 11 9.54 -3.50 32.02
CA PHE A 11 9.18 -4.72 31.28
C PHE A 11 7.76 -4.66 30.68
N TRP A 12 6.78 -4.14 31.43
CA TRP A 12 5.41 -3.94 30.93
C TRP A 12 5.36 -2.95 29.75
N LEU A 13 6.09 -1.84 29.83
CA LEU A 13 6.17 -0.85 28.74
C LEU A 13 6.83 -1.39 27.48
N ILE A 14 7.83 -2.29 27.59
CA ILE A 14 8.47 -2.91 26.42
C ILE A 14 7.51 -3.89 25.72
N THR A 15 6.70 -4.65 26.46
CA THR A 15 5.69 -5.54 25.89
C THR A 15 4.46 -4.81 25.34
N ILE A 16 4.08 -3.68 25.94
CA ILE A 16 2.99 -2.80 25.46
C ILE A 16 3.48 -1.92 24.29
N GLY A 17 4.79 -1.63 24.23
CA GLY A 17 5.43 -0.83 23.19
C GLY A 17 5.96 -1.62 21.99
N LEU A 18 5.72 -2.92 21.92
CA LEU A 18 5.88 -3.70 20.69
C LEU A 18 4.50 -3.95 20.07
N ASP A 19 3.80 -2.85 19.77
CA ASP A 19 2.74 -2.87 18.76
C ASP A 19 3.40 -3.09 17.40
N ARG A 20 3.82 -4.33 17.13
CA ARG A 20 4.02 -4.78 15.76
C ARG A 20 2.65 -5.12 15.17
N THR A 21 1.76 -4.13 15.07
CA THR A 21 0.93 -4.02 13.87
C THR A 21 1.81 -3.60 12.69
N ALA A 22 2.78 -4.45 12.36
CA ALA A 22 3.54 -4.45 11.13
C ALA A 22 3.68 -5.93 10.80
N GLN A 23 2.91 -6.49 9.88
CA GLN A 23 2.73 -6.01 8.53
C GLN A 23 1.32 -6.39 8.10
N GLY A 24 0.43 -5.42 7.90
CA GLY A 24 -0.57 -5.63 6.87
C GLY A 24 0.20 -5.92 5.60
N LYS A 25 0.07 -7.11 5.02
CA LYS A 25 0.14 -7.17 3.57
C LYS A 25 -0.96 -6.21 3.14
N ALA A 26 -0.58 -5.02 2.67
CA ALA A 26 -1.50 -4.12 2.01
C ALA A 26 -1.86 -4.79 0.68
N SER A 27 -2.65 -5.88 0.76
CA SER A 27 -3.24 -6.50 -0.42
C SER A 27 -4.05 -5.42 -1.08
N CYS A 28 -3.78 -5.22 -2.37
CA CYS A 28 -4.45 -4.19 -3.14
C CYS A 28 -5.97 -4.28 -2.98
N PRO A 29 -6.69 -3.15 -2.98
CA PRO A 29 -8.14 -3.17 -2.88
C PRO A 29 -8.75 -4.07 -3.95
N SER A 30 -9.93 -4.63 -3.71
CA SER A 30 -10.58 -5.52 -4.68
C SER A 30 -10.67 -4.87 -6.07
N GLY A 31 -10.23 -5.58 -7.11
CA GLY A 31 -10.16 -5.08 -8.47
C GLY A 31 -8.91 -4.26 -8.82
N TRP A 32 -7.93 -4.21 -7.92
CA TRP A 32 -6.58 -3.67 -8.19
C TRP A 32 -5.57 -4.81 -8.25
N ILE A 33 -4.61 -4.68 -9.17
CA ILE A 33 -3.56 -5.64 -9.44
C ILE A 33 -2.28 -5.16 -8.74
N GLU A 34 -1.65 -6.04 -7.97
CA GLU A 34 -0.40 -5.74 -7.29
C GLU A 34 0.77 -5.82 -8.28
N SER A 35 1.49 -4.72 -8.44
CA SER A 35 2.76 -4.70 -9.16
C SER A 35 3.85 -5.22 -8.24
N THR A 36 4.31 -6.45 -8.50
CA THR A 36 5.35 -7.11 -7.70
C THR A 36 6.72 -6.42 -7.76
N GLN A 37 6.92 -5.52 -8.74
CA GLN A 37 8.18 -4.78 -8.92
C GLN A 37 8.23 -3.48 -8.11
N SER A 38 7.12 -2.78 -7.98
CA SER A 38 7.05 -1.46 -7.34
C SER A 38 6.29 -1.45 -6.02
N GLY A 39 5.64 -2.57 -5.67
CA GLY A 39 4.76 -2.65 -4.50
C GLY A 39 3.55 -1.72 -4.62
N THR A 40 3.19 -1.29 -5.84
CA THR A 40 2.04 -0.42 -6.09
C THR A 40 0.83 -1.24 -6.56
N CYS A 41 -0.35 -0.68 -6.36
CA CYS A 41 -1.59 -1.23 -6.85
C CYS A 41 -1.97 -0.51 -8.15
N ILE A 42 -2.28 -1.27 -9.19
CA ILE A 42 -2.67 -0.76 -10.51
C ILE A 42 -4.08 -1.23 -10.82
N LYS A 43 -4.93 -0.32 -11.31
CA LYS A 43 -6.25 -0.69 -11.83
C LYS A 43 -6.29 -0.45 -13.32
N VAL A 44 -6.66 -1.49 -14.06
CA VAL A 44 -6.77 -1.43 -15.52
C VAL A 44 -8.24 -1.20 -15.88
N TYR A 45 -8.46 -0.26 -16.80
CA TYR A 45 -9.77 0.00 -17.39
C TYR A 45 -9.68 -0.33 -18.89
N GLU A 46 -10.64 -1.11 -19.40
CA GLU A 46 -10.68 -1.50 -20.83
C GLU A 46 -11.24 -0.37 -21.73
N ASP A 47 -11.91 0.62 -21.12
CA ASP A 47 -12.49 1.75 -21.83
C ASP A 47 -11.42 2.68 -22.40
N LYS A 48 -11.42 2.87 -23.72
CA LYS A 48 -10.59 3.88 -24.38
C LYS A 48 -11.12 5.27 -24.08
N LYS A 49 -10.28 6.11 -23.48
CA LYS A 49 -10.59 7.51 -23.15
C LYS A 49 -9.45 8.41 -23.62
N SER A 50 -9.70 9.72 -23.69
CA SER A 50 -8.63 10.70 -23.88
C SER A 50 -7.67 10.65 -22.68
N TRP A 51 -6.44 11.14 -22.85
CA TRP A 51 -5.46 11.12 -21.77
C TRP A 51 -5.95 11.89 -20.53
N GLU A 52 -6.59 13.04 -20.73
CA GLU A 52 -7.13 13.87 -19.65
C GLU A 52 -8.28 13.17 -18.91
N ASP A 53 -9.20 12.57 -19.65
CA ASP A 53 -10.34 11.83 -19.08
C ASP A 53 -9.87 10.59 -18.31
N ALA A 54 -8.91 9.84 -18.87
CA ALA A 54 -8.31 8.69 -18.21
C ALA A 54 -7.62 9.10 -16.90
N ARG A 55 -6.94 10.25 -16.89
CA ARG A 55 -6.31 10.79 -15.68
C ARG A 55 -7.34 11.13 -14.62
N ALA A 56 -8.41 11.84 -15.00
CA ALA A 56 -9.48 12.22 -14.10
C ALA A 56 -10.15 10.99 -13.46
N VAL A 57 -10.34 9.91 -14.22
CA VAL A 57 -10.89 8.64 -13.70
C VAL A 57 -9.94 8.00 -12.68
N CYS A 58 -8.64 7.91 -12.99
CA CYS A 58 -7.67 7.37 -12.05
C CYS A 58 -7.58 8.19 -10.76
N GLN A 59 -7.63 9.52 -10.86
CA GLN A 59 -7.67 10.45 -9.73
C GLN A 59 -8.94 10.30 -8.89
N ALA A 60 -10.10 10.16 -9.54
CA ALA A 60 -11.36 9.90 -8.85
C ALA A 60 -11.36 8.55 -8.10
N ALA A 61 -10.59 7.57 -8.59
CA ALA A 61 -10.42 6.27 -7.94
C ALA A 61 -9.37 6.26 -6.81
N GLY A 62 -8.73 7.40 -6.51
CA GLY A 62 -7.70 7.51 -5.48
C GLY A 62 -6.28 7.14 -5.94
N GLY A 63 -6.04 7.04 -7.25
CA GLY A 63 -4.71 6.84 -7.85
C GLY A 63 -4.32 7.95 -8.83
N ASP A 64 -3.31 7.72 -9.66
CA ASP A 64 -3.02 8.57 -10.83
C ASP A 64 -2.67 7.65 -12.02
N LEU A 65 -2.60 8.22 -13.21
CA LEU A 65 -2.25 7.52 -14.43
C LEU A 65 -0.87 6.88 -14.27
N VAL A 66 -0.78 5.57 -14.55
CA VAL A 66 0.48 4.84 -14.44
C VAL A 66 1.49 5.41 -15.43
N LYS A 67 2.66 5.80 -14.93
CA LYS A 67 3.79 6.19 -15.77
C LYS A 67 4.70 4.97 -15.92
N ILE A 68 4.82 4.47 -17.14
CA ILE A 68 5.76 3.41 -17.50
C ILE A 68 7.11 4.11 -17.68
N ILE A 69 7.99 3.99 -16.69
CA ILE A 69 9.27 4.72 -16.67
C ILE A 69 10.44 3.83 -17.08
N ASP A 70 10.26 2.51 -17.10
CA ASP A 70 11.31 1.53 -17.33
C ASP A 70 10.78 0.33 -18.14
N ASP A 71 11.65 -0.31 -18.92
CA ASP A 71 11.32 -1.50 -19.72
C ASP A 71 10.76 -2.64 -18.86
N SER A 72 11.11 -2.67 -17.56
CA SER A 72 10.53 -3.59 -16.59
C SER A 72 9.00 -3.47 -16.42
N MET A 73 8.41 -2.29 -16.63
CA MET A 73 6.95 -2.07 -16.57
C MET A 73 6.23 -2.43 -17.88
N ASN A 74 6.95 -2.59 -19.00
CA ASN A 74 6.38 -2.90 -20.31
C ASN A 74 5.87 -4.37 -20.41
N GLN A 75 6.13 -5.18 -19.39
CA GLN A 75 5.71 -6.58 -19.31
C GLN A 75 4.31 -6.79 -18.74
N PHE A 76 3.62 -5.73 -18.31
CA PHE A 76 2.34 -5.84 -17.59
C PHE A 76 1.13 -5.21 -18.29
N ILE A 77 1.31 -4.72 -19.51
CA ILE A 77 0.23 -4.10 -20.30
C ILE A 77 0.27 -4.73 -21.69
N TRP A 78 -0.43 -5.85 -21.85
CA TRP A 78 -0.74 -6.44 -23.15
C TRP A 78 -2.25 -6.44 -23.36
#